data_AF-A0A7Y9UTA1-F1
#
_entry.id   AF-A0A7Y9UTA1-F1
#
_cell.length_a   1.000
_cell.length_b   1.000
_cell.length_c   1.000
_cell.angle_alpha   90.00
_cell.angle_beta   90.00
_cell.angle_gamma   90.00
#
_symmetry.space_group_name_H-M   'P 1'
#
loop_
_entity.id
_entity.type
_entity.pdbx_description
1 polymer ?
#
loop_
_entity_poly.entity_id
_entity_poly.type
_entity_poly.pdbx_seq_one_letter_code
_entity_poly.pdbx_strand_id
1 'polypeptide(L)' 'MTDAYERTLHALCLVDRNDPIADLIAKKIIELGQRGVREAKQLSALAIEELGVSPP' A
#
# COMPACT_ATOMS: atom_id res chain seq x y z
N MET A 1 -12.59 -1.78 3.24
CA MET A 1 -11.69 -0.88 2.48
C MET A 1 -10.41 -0.54 3.25
N THR A 2 -10.36 -0.67 4.58
CA THR A 2 -9.16 -0.37 5.40
C THR A 2 -8.10 -1.47 5.44
N ASP A 3 -8.47 -2.73 5.21
CA ASP A 3 -7.55 -3.88 5.36
C ASP A 3 -6.32 -3.83 4.44
N ALA A 4 -6.48 -3.37 3.20
CA ALA A 4 -5.35 -3.23 2.25
C ALA A 4 -4.36 -2.17 2.72
N TYR A 5 -4.88 -1.01 3.13
CA TYR A 5 -4.07 0.11 3.59
C TYR A 5 -3.30 -0.22 4.87
N GLU A 6 -3.99 -0.82 5.85
CA GLU A 6 -3.37 -1.23 7.11
C GLU A 6 -2.35 -2.36 6.92
N ARG A 7 -2.63 -3.33 6.04
CA ARG A 7 -1.65 -4.36 5.69
C ARG A 7 -0.40 -3.80 5.02
N THR A 8 -0.54 -2.83 4.12
CA THR A 8 0.62 -2.26 3.43
C THR A 8 1.47 -1.41 4.36
N LEU A 9 0.86 -0.62 5.25
CA LEU A 9 1.57 0.09 6.31
C LEU A 9 2.34 -0.87 7.22
N HIS A 10 1.68 -1.95 7.66
CA HIS A 10 2.30 -2.94 8.54
C HIS A 10 3.42 -3.72 7.83
N ALA A 11 3.24 -4.06 6.55
CA ALA A 11 4.27 -4.74 5.74
C ALA A 11 5.52 -3.87 5.54
N LEU A 12 5.37 -2.54 5.52
CA LEU A 12 6.46 -1.59 5.34
C LEU A 12 6.98 -1.02 6.68
N CYS A 13 6.57 -1.57 7.82
CA CYS A 13 6.92 -1.08 9.17
C CYS A 13 6.63 0.42 9.39
N LEU A 14 5.70 1.00 8.64
CA LEU A 14 5.27 2.39 8.80
C LEU A 14 4.19 2.47 9.88
N VAL A 15 4.64 2.73 11.11
CA VAL A 15 3.77 2.97 12.28
C VAL A 15 3.21 4.40 12.27
N ASP A 16 3.92 5.35 11.66
CA ASP A 16 3.53 6.76 11.66
C ASP A 16 2.80 7.14 10.37
N ARG A 17 1.48 7.39 10.49
CA ARG A 17 0.62 7.80 9.36
C ARG A 17 0.97 9.20 8.82
N ASN A 18 1.88 9.93 9.45
CA ASN A 18 2.32 11.25 9.01
C ASN A 18 3.55 11.19 8.07
N ASP A 19 4.04 9.99 7.75
CA ASP A 19 5.10 9.83 6.77
C ASP A 19 4.57 10.12 5.35
N PRO A 20 5.26 10.95 4.55
CA PRO A 20 4.88 11.22 3.16
C PRO A 20 4.84 9.95 2.29
N ILE A 21 5.53 8.89 2.74
CA ILE A 21 5.50 7.55 2.13
C ILE A 21 4.13 6.88 2.33
N ALA A 22 3.49 7.06 3.49
CA ALA A 22 2.16 6.53 3.76
C ALA A 22 1.09 7.11 2.82
N ASP A 23 1.16 8.42 2.54
CA ASP A 23 0.25 9.09 1.59
C ASP A 23 0.47 8.60 0.15
N LEU A 24 1.73 8.35 -0.23
CA LEU A 24 2.10 7.79 -1.52
C LEU A 24 1.54 6.37 -1.70
N ILE A 25 1.62 5.54 -0.65
CA ILE A 25 1.04 4.19 -0.61
C ILE A 25 -0.49 4.26 -0.72
N ALA A 26 -1.15 5.16 0.04
CA ALA A 26 -2.59 5.33 0.00
C ALA A 26 -3.08 5.62 -1.43
N LYS A 27 -2.45 6.59 -2.09
CA LYS A 27 -2.73 6.93 -3.49
C LYS A 27 -2.53 5.74 -4.42
N LYS A 28 -1.43 5.00 -4.27
CA LYS A 28 -1.12 3.84 -5.12
C LYS A 28 -2.17 2.73 -4.98
N ILE A 29 -2.60 2.44 -3.76
CA ILE A 29 -3.66 1.43 -3.51
C ILE A 29 -4.98 1.87 -4.14
N ILE A 30 -5.33 3.16 -4.08
CA ILE A 30 -6.53 3.69 -4.72
C ILE A 30 -6.44 3.55 -6.25
N GLU A 31 -5.31 3.91 -6.86
CA GLU A 31 -5.07 3.75 -8.30
C GLU A 31 -5.20 2.28 -8.74
N LEU A 32 -4.61 1.35 -7.99
CA LEU A 32 -4.70 -0.08 -8.29
C LEU A 32 -6.13 -0.63 -8.10
N GLY A 33 -6.86 -0.11 -7.11
CA GLY A 33 -8.28 -0.40 -6.91
C GLY A 33 -9.14 0.03 -8.09
N GLN A 34 -8.84 1.21 -8.66
CA GLN A 34 -9.50 1.72 -9.87
C GLN A 34 -9.17 0.89 -11.12
N ARG A 35 -7.97 0.30 -11.19
CA ARG A 35 -7.58 -0.65 -12.25
C ARG A 35 -8.30 -2.00 -12.17
N GLY A 36 -9.13 -2.21 -11.14
CA GLY A 36 -9.92 -3.43 -10.97
C GLY A 36 -9.30 -4.47 -10.05
N VAL A 37 -8.18 -4.16 -9.38
CA VAL A 37 -7.60 -5.04 -8.35
C VAL A 37 -8.44 -4.91 -7.09
N ARG A 38 -9.16 -5.98 -6.73
CA ARG A 38 -10.07 -5.99 -5.57
C ARG A 38 -9.47 -6.67 -4.34
N GLU A 39 -8.45 -7.50 -4.54
CA GLU A 39 -7.80 -8.23 -3.47
C GLU A 39 -6.80 -7.34 -2.73
N ALA A 40 -7.06 -7.11 -1.44
CA ALA A 40 -6.20 -6.31 -0.56
C ALA A 40 -4.74 -6.77 -0.54
N LYS A 41 -4.53 -8.09 -0.61
CA LYS A 41 -3.19 -8.69 -0.60
C LYS A 41 -2.45 -8.43 -1.92
N GLN A 42 -3.15 -8.46 -3.06
CA GLN A 42 -2.58 -8.09 -4.36
C GLN A 42 -2.32 -6.59 -4.44
N LEU A 43 -3.24 -5.75 -3.95
CA LEU A 43 -3.05 -4.30 -3.88
C LEU A 43 -1.78 -3.94 -3.11
N SER A 44 -1.58 -4.56 -1.95
CA SER A 44 -0.37 -4.35 -1.15
C SER A 44 0.89 -4.81 -1.87
N ALA A 45 0.88 -6.01 -2.46
CA ALA A 45 2.04 -6.54 -3.16
C ALA A 45 2.41 -5.67 -4.37
N LEU A 46 1.42 -5.30 -5.19
CA LEU A 46 1.61 -4.42 -6.35
C LEU A 46 2.06 -3.02 -5.93
N ALA A 47 1.51 -2.46 -4.85
CA ALA A 47 1.95 -1.15 -4.37
C ALA A 47 3.42 -1.19 -3.93
N ILE A 48 3.83 -2.24 -3.22
CA ILE A 48 5.23 -2.44 -2.78
C ILE A 48 6.16 -2.63 -3.99
N GLU A 49 5.76 -3.45 -4.96
CA GLU A 49 6.52 -3.72 -6.19
C GLU A 49 6.69 -2.46 -7.05
N GLU A 50 5.60 -1.71 -7.28
CA GLU A 50 5.61 -0.47 -8.07
C GLU A 50 6.34 0.68 -7.38
N LEU A 51 6.35 0.72 -6.04
CA LEU A 51 7.09 1.71 -5.27
C LEU A 51 8.57 1.35 -5.09
N GLY A 52 8.98 0.12 -5.44
CA GLY A 52 10.36 -0.35 -5.31
C GLY A 52 10.87 -0.42 -3.86
N VAL A 53 9.97 -0.38 -2.88
CA VAL A 53 10.29 -0.49 -1.46
C VAL A 53 10.28 -1.96 -1.09
N SER A 54 11.43 -2.62 -1.14
CA SER A 54 11.56 -3.95 -0.54
C SER A 54 11.48 -3.80 0.99
N PRO A 55 10.52 -4.45 1.68
CA PRO A 55 10.64 -4.60 3.13
C PRO A 55 11.93 -5.38 3.44
N PRO A 56 12.65 -5.03 4.52
CA PRO A 56 13.86 -5.74 4.94
C PRO A 56 13.59 -7.21 5.33
#